data_AF-A0A6G3XC72-F1
#
_entry.id   AF-A0A6G3XC72-F1
#
_cell.length_a   1.000
_cell.length_b   1.000
_cell.length_c   1.000
_cell.angle_alpha   90.00
_cell.angle_beta   90.00
_cell.angle_gamma   90.00
#
_symmetry.space_group_name_H-M   'P 1'
#
loop_
_entity.id
_entity.type
_entity.pdbx_description
1 polymer ?
#
loop_
_entity_poly.entity_id
_entity_poly.type
_entity_poly.pdbx_seq_one_letter_code
_entity_poly.pdbx_strand_id
1 'polypeptide(L)'
;ATRLVSEGRQARAVATMFLGLTVANIVGVPAATLLGQHLGWRATFLVVAAIGLAAMAALARLVPRIPVEAHQDVRRELRALGNRQVILGLLTAVFGFAGVFAVYSYLSAMTTKAMGFGES
;
A
#
# COMPACT_ATOMS: atom_id res chain seq x y z
N ALA A 1 -7.96 10.13 -10.48
CA ALA A 1 -6.97 11.22 -10.67
C ALA A 1 -7.03 11.82 -12.08
N THR A 2 -7.14 11.01 -13.14
CA THR A 2 -7.16 11.45 -14.55
C THR A 2 -8.34 12.37 -14.92
N ARG A 3 -9.46 12.34 -14.20
CA ARG A 3 -10.64 13.19 -14.49
C ARG A 3 -10.68 14.55 -13.77
N LEU A 4 -9.74 14.84 -12.86
CA LEU A 4 -9.71 16.09 -12.08
C LEU A 4 -8.87 17.20 -12.72
N VAL A 5 -8.18 16.90 -13.81
CA VAL A 5 -7.12 17.74 -14.36
C VAL A 5 -7.31 17.87 -15.86
N SER A 6 -7.23 19.10 -16.37
CA SER A 6 -7.42 19.41 -17.80
C SER A 6 -6.55 18.53 -18.70
N GLU A 7 -7.06 18.18 -19.88
CA GLU A 7 -6.30 17.46 -20.92
C GLU A 7 -4.91 18.09 -21.09
N GLY A 8 -3.86 17.27 -21.02
CA GLY A 8 -2.45 17.71 -21.05
C GLY A 8 -1.74 17.81 -19.69
N ARG A 9 -2.45 17.93 -18.55
CA ARG A 9 -1.82 17.98 -17.20
C ARG A 9 -1.94 16.69 -16.40
N GLN A 10 -2.64 15.68 -16.93
CA GLN A 10 -2.83 14.37 -16.29
C GLN A 10 -1.50 13.65 -16.02
N ALA A 11 -0.57 13.67 -16.98
CA ALA A 11 0.76 13.07 -16.80
C ALA A 11 1.53 13.72 -15.64
N ARG A 12 1.43 15.06 -15.49
CA ARG A 12 2.08 15.81 -14.41
C ARG A 12 1.42 15.55 -13.05
N ALA A 13 0.10 15.41 -13.01
CA ALA A 13 -0.62 15.05 -11.79
C ALA A 13 -0.24 13.63 -11.32
N VAL A 14 -0.20 12.67 -12.24
CA VAL A 14 0.23 11.30 -11.96
C VAL A 14 1.69 11.28 -11.50
N ALA A 15 2.59 12.00 -12.19
CA ALA A 15 3.99 12.12 -11.79
C ALA A 15 4.14 12.69 -10.36
N THR A 16 3.35 13.71 -10.01
CA THR A 16 3.37 14.31 -8.67
C THR A 16 2.85 13.33 -7.60
N MET A 17 1.83 12.53 -7.91
CA MET A 17 1.36 11.46 -7.00
C MET A 17 2.43 10.39 -6.78
N PHE A 18 3.09 9.94 -7.84
CA PHE A 18 4.19 8.98 -7.74
C PHE A 18 5.37 9.54 -6.94
N LEU A 19 5.74 10.79 -7.20
CA LEU A 19 6.83 11.46 -6.48
C LEU A 19 6.49 11.60 -5.00
N GLY A 20 5.24 11.97 -4.67
CA GLY A 20 4.73 11.99 -3.30
C GLY A 20 4.81 10.62 -2.63
N LEU A 21 4.42 9.54 -3.33
CA LEU A 21 4.52 8.17 -2.82
C LEU A 21 5.98 7.75 -2.55
N THR A 22 6.90 8.07 -3.46
CA THR A 22 8.32 7.77 -3.30
C THR A 22 8.93 8.51 -2.11
N VAL A 23 8.69 9.81 -2.00
CA VAL A 23 9.19 10.62 -0.88
C VAL A 23 8.59 10.14 0.44
N ALA A 24 7.29 9.83 0.46
CA ALA A 24 6.63 9.29 1.63
C ALA A 24 7.23 7.94 2.08
N ASN A 25 7.64 7.08 1.14
CA ASN A 25 8.28 5.80 1.49
C ASN A 25 9.69 6.02 2.08
N ILE A 26 10.51 6.85 1.41
CA ILE A 26 11.89 7.13 1.82
C ILE A 26 11.95 7.81 3.20
N VAL A 27 11.06 8.78 3.47
CA VAL A 27 11.07 9.53 4.73
C VAL A 27 10.20 8.86 5.79
N GLY A 28 9.09 8.25 5.38
CA GLY A 28 8.10 7.68 6.29
C GLY A 28 8.62 6.48 7.07
N VAL A 29 9.40 5.60 6.44
CA VAL A 29 9.95 4.42 7.13
C VAL A 29 10.94 4.81 8.23
N PRO A 30 12.01 5.62 7.98
CA PRO A 30 12.90 6.08 9.04
C PRO A 30 12.19 6.84 10.15
N ALA A 31 11.25 7.73 9.79
CA ALA A 31 10.47 8.48 10.77
C ALA A 31 9.62 7.56 11.64
N ALA A 32 8.95 6.56 11.04
CA ALA A 32 8.17 5.57 11.76
C ALA A 32 9.04 4.70 12.68
N THR A 33 10.25 4.33 12.23
CA THR A 33 11.22 3.58 13.04
C THR A 33 11.72 4.40 14.22
N LEU A 34 12.11 5.67 14.02
CA LEU A 34 12.53 6.59 15.09
C LEU A 34 11.42 6.77 16.13
N LEU A 35 10.18 7.00 15.67
CA LEU A 35 9.02 7.08 16.55
C LEU A 35 8.79 5.77 17.32
N GLY A 36 8.96 4.62 16.65
CA GLY A 36 8.81 3.31 17.27
C GLY A 36 9.86 3.00 18.33
N GLN A 37 11.11 3.45 18.13
CA GLN A 37 12.19 3.27 19.10
C GLN A 37 12.08 4.21 20.30
N HIS A 38 11.68 5.47 20.10
CA HIS A 38 11.61 6.46 21.18
C HIS A 38 10.31 6.45 21.97
N LEU A 39 9.17 6.28 21.30
CA LEU A 39 7.83 6.43 21.89
C LEU A 39 7.04 5.11 21.93
N GLY A 40 7.65 4.03 21.45
CA GLY A 40 7.03 2.71 21.36
C GLY A 40 6.08 2.56 20.18
N TRP A 41 5.86 1.30 19.78
CA TRP A 41 5.04 0.93 18.61
C TRP A 41 3.62 1.53 18.63
N ARG A 42 3.03 1.71 19.83
CA ARG A 42 1.70 2.29 20.00
C ARG A 42 1.62 3.74 19.51
N ALA A 43 2.66 4.53 19.77
CA ALA A 43 2.72 5.92 19.33
C ALA A 43 2.86 6.00 17.80
N THR A 44 3.65 5.12 17.19
CA THR A 44 3.75 5.02 15.73
C THR A 44 2.39 4.75 15.09
N PHE A 45 1.61 3.81 15.62
CA PHE A 45 0.25 3.55 15.13
C PHE A 45 -0.69 4.75 15.29
N LEU A 46 -0.63 5.45 16.42
CA LEU A 46 -1.42 6.66 16.66
C LEU A 46 -1.09 7.77 15.68
N VAL A 47 0.20 8.01 15.42
CA VAL A 47 0.66 9.01 14.44
C VAL A 47 0.19 8.66 13.04
N VAL A 48 0.33 7.41 12.62
CA VAL A 48 -0.15 6.95 11.30
C VAL A 48 -1.66 7.10 11.18
N ALA A 49 -2.42 6.73 12.23
CA ALA A 49 -3.87 6.90 12.27
C ALA A 49 -4.27 8.39 12.17
N ALA A 50 -3.57 9.27 12.87
CA ALA A 50 -3.81 10.71 12.82
C ALA A 50 -3.55 11.30 11.42
N ILE A 51 -2.46 10.89 10.75
CA ILE A 51 -2.16 11.28 9.37
C ILE A 51 -3.27 10.80 8.42
N GLY A 52 -3.73 9.56 8.58
CA GLY A 52 -4.84 9.02 7.79
C GLY A 52 -6.14 9.81 7.95
N LEU A 53 -6.49 10.15 9.20
CA LEU A 53 -7.65 11.01 9.50
C LEU A 53 -7.51 12.41 8.89
N ALA A 54 -6.33 13.01 8.98
CA ALA A 54 -6.05 14.31 8.38
C ALA A 54 -6.18 14.27 6.84
N ALA A 55 -5.65 13.22 6.20
CA ALA A 55 -5.78 13.01 4.76
C ALA A 55 -7.25 12.82 4.36
N MET A 56 -8.03 12.03 5.12
CA MET A 56 -9.45 11.83 4.88
C MET A 56 -10.24 13.14 5.01
N ALA A 57 -9.95 13.94 6.03
CA ALA A 57 -10.57 15.26 6.23
C ALA A 57 -10.20 16.25 5.11
N ALA A 58 -8.93 16.24 4.67
CA ALA A 58 -8.46 17.05 3.56
C ALA A 58 -9.17 16.66 2.25
N LEU A 59 -9.27 15.36 1.95
CA LEU A 59 -10.01 14.88 0.79
C LEU A 59 -11.50 15.26 0.86
N ALA A 60 -12.13 15.07 2.01
CA ALA A 60 -13.54 15.40 2.21
C ALA A 60 -13.86 16.90 2.03
N ARG A 61 -12.91 17.79 2.38
CA ARG A 61 -13.07 19.25 2.23
C ARG A 61 -12.63 19.79 0.88
N LEU A 62 -11.51 19.31 0.34
CA LEU A 62 -10.88 19.89 -0.83
C LEU A 62 -11.27 19.20 -2.15
N VAL A 63 -11.75 17.95 -2.12
CA VAL A 63 -12.15 17.25 -3.34
C VAL A 63 -13.63 17.54 -3.61
N PRO A 64 -13.97 18.36 -4.62
CA PRO A 64 -15.35 18.53 -5.04
C PRO A 64 -15.90 17.20 -5.53
N ARG A 65 -17.20 16.96 -5.28
CA ARG A 65 -17.91 15.76 -5.75
C ARG A 65 -17.90 15.74 -7.28
N ILE A 66 -16.94 15.00 -7.85
CA ILE A 66 -16.93 14.72 -9.28
C ILE A 66 -18.12 13.78 -9.53
N PRO A 67 -18.99 14.06 -10.51
CA PRO A 67 -19.97 13.09 -10.93
C PRO A 67 -19.24 11.84 -11.38
N VAL A 68 -19.34 10.78 -10.58
CA VAL A 68 -19.04 9.43 -11.02
C VAL A 68 -20.03 9.19 -12.14
N GLU A 69 -19.56 9.00 -13.37
CA GLU A 69 -20.42 8.50 -14.44
C GLU A 69 -21.07 7.22 -13.90
N ALA A 70 -22.38 7.31 -13.64
CA ALA A 70 -23.19 6.16 -13.35
C ALA A 70 -22.89 5.11 -14.42
N HIS A 71 -22.56 3.88 -13.99
CA HIS A 71 -22.10 2.71 -14.76
C HIS A 71 -20.61 2.36 -14.64
N GLN A 72 -20.06 2.37 -13.43
CA GLN A 72 -19.23 1.22 -13.03
C GLN A 72 -20.16 0.20 -12.39
N ASP A 73 -20.70 -0.66 -13.23
CA ASP A 73 -21.60 -1.73 -12.83
C ASP A 73 -20.77 -2.71 -11.98
N VAL A 74 -20.82 -2.56 -10.66
CA VAL A 74 -20.01 -3.32 -9.68
C VAL A 74 -20.12 -4.83 -9.93
N ARG A 75 -21.27 -5.30 -10.42
CA ARG A 75 -21.50 -6.68 -10.84
C ARG A 75 -20.61 -7.12 -12.01
N ARG A 76 -20.31 -6.23 -12.95
CA ARG A 76 -19.42 -6.49 -14.10
C ARG A 76 -17.95 -6.56 -13.68
N GLU A 77 -17.53 -5.74 -12.71
CA GLU A 77 -16.19 -5.83 -12.10
C GLU A 77 -16.04 -7.09 -11.24
N LEU A 78 -17.05 -7.45 -10.44
CA LEU A 78 -17.08 -8.70 -9.69
C LEU A 78 -17.02 -9.93 -10.63
N ARG A 79 -17.66 -9.84 -11.80
CA ARG A 79 -17.59 -10.89 -12.83
C ARG A 79 -16.21 -10.95 -13.51
N ALA A 80 -15.49 -9.82 -13.59
CA ALA A 80 -14.11 -9.78 -14.07
C ALA A 80 -13.13 -10.47 -13.09
N LEU A 81 -13.38 -10.35 -11.77
CA LEU A 81 -12.65 -11.12 -10.75
C LEU A 81 -12.88 -12.63 -10.87
N GLY A 82 -14.02 -13.05 -11.40
CA GLY A 82 -14.31 -14.46 -11.70
C GLY A 82 -13.61 -15.01 -12.95
N ASN A 83 -12.90 -14.18 -13.72
CA ASN A 83 -12.19 -14.64 -14.90
C ASN A 83 -10.95 -15.45 -14.48
N ARG A 84 -10.84 -16.68 -15.01
CA ARG A 84 -9.73 -17.59 -14.71
C ARG A 84 -8.35 -16.97 -14.97
N GLN A 85 -8.21 -16.12 -15.98
CA GLN A 85 -6.95 -15.42 -16.26
C GLN A 85 -6.59 -14.40 -15.17
N VAL A 86 -7.60 -13.71 -14.62
CA VAL A 86 -7.41 -12.74 -13.53
C VAL A 86 -7.06 -13.48 -12.24
N ILE A 87 -7.74 -14.59 -11.94
CA ILE A 87 -7.45 -15.44 -10.78
C ILE A 87 -6.03 -16.01 -10.88
N LEU A 88 -5.61 -16.49 -12.05
CA LEU A 88 -4.25 -17.00 -12.25
C LEU A 88 -3.19 -15.91 -12.06
N GLY A 89 -3.44 -14.69 -12.56
CA GLY A 89 -2.55 -13.54 -12.32
C GLY A 89 -2.50 -13.11 -10.84
N LEU A 90 -3.64 -13.18 -10.15
CA LEU A 90 -3.69 -12.94 -8.72
C LEU A 90 -2.92 -14.00 -7.94
N LEU A 91 -3.09 -15.28 -8.32
CA LEU A 91 -2.36 -16.40 -7.71
C LEU A 91 -0.86 -16.28 -7.93
N THR A 92 -0.38 -15.93 -9.12
CA THR A 92 1.06 -15.76 -9.35
C THR A 92 1.62 -14.61 -8.52
N ALA A 93 0.90 -13.49 -8.40
CA ALA A 93 1.29 -12.41 -7.49
C ALA A 93 1.31 -12.88 -6.02
N VAL A 94 0.28 -13.63 -5.60
CA VAL A 94 0.19 -14.20 -4.24
C VAL A 94 1.33 -15.18 -3.99
N PHE A 95 1.60 -16.14 -4.87
CA PHE A 95 2.70 -17.09 -4.71
C PHE A 95 4.06 -16.40 -4.73
N GLY A 96 4.24 -15.36 -5.55
CA GLY A 96 5.45 -14.54 -5.56
C GLY A 96 5.67 -13.81 -4.23
N PHE A 97 4.67 -13.06 -3.76
CA PHE A 97 4.76 -12.34 -2.49
C PHE A 97 4.79 -13.28 -1.27
N ALA A 98 4.00 -14.37 -1.28
CA ALA A 98 3.97 -15.37 -0.22
C ALA A 98 5.29 -16.13 -0.13
N GLY A 99 5.97 -16.40 -1.25
CA GLY A 99 7.32 -16.98 -1.24
C GLY A 99 8.32 -16.08 -0.52
N VAL A 100 8.32 -14.78 -0.82
CA VAL A 100 9.18 -13.79 -0.14
C VAL A 100 8.83 -13.67 1.35
N PHE A 101 7.53 -13.64 1.68
CA PHE A 101 7.08 -13.52 3.07
C PHE A 101 7.34 -14.78 3.89
N ALA A 102 7.24 -15.96 3.27
CA ALA A 102 7.58 -17.24 3.88
C ALA A 102 9.09 -17.32 4.15
N VAL A 103 9.92 -16.93 3.18
CA VAL A 103 11.38 -16.83 3.38
C VAL A 103 11.69 -15.84 4.50
N TYR A 104 11.04 -14.67 4.56
CA TYR A 104 11.28 -13.69 5.62
C TYR A 104 10.82 -14.18 7.01
N SER A 105 9.61 -14.75 7.10
CA SER A 105 9.03 -15.27 8.36
C SER A 105 9.77 -16.50 8.89
N TYR A 106 10.20 -17.39 8.01
CA TYR A 106 10.91 -18.62 8.37
C TYR A 106 12.42 -18.51 8.21
N LEU A 107 12.99 -17.35 7.86
CA LEU A 107 14.44 -17.17 7.72
C LEU A 107 15.16 -17.59 9.00
N SER A 108 14.65 -17.16 10.15
CA SER A 108 15.13 -17.50 11.49
C SER A 108 14.94 -18.99 11.80
N ALA A 109 13.76 -19.55 11.50
CA ALA A 109 13.49 -20.97 11.72
C ALA A 109 14.38 -21.88 10.84
N MET A 110 14.70 -21.44 9.62
CA MET A 110 15.51 -22.16 8.65
C MET A 110 17.00 -22.10 9.00
N THR A 111 17.52 -20.96 9.45
CA THR A 111 18.90 -20.86 9.96
C THR A 111 19.09 -21.68 11.23
N THR A 112 18.12 -21.64 12.16
CA THR A 112 18.24 -22.35 13.45
C THR A 112 18.11 -23.87 13.28
N LYS A 113 17.19 -24.37 12.43
CA LYS A 113 16.98 -25.82 12.25
C LYS A 113 17.84 -26.48 11.16
N ALA A 114 18.30 -25.74 10.15
CA ALA A 114 19.05 -26.32 9.03
C ALA A 114 20.55 -25.97 9.02
N MET A 115 21.00 -24.91 9.70
CA MET A 115 22.43 -24.51 9.74
C MET A 115 23.11 -24.69 11.10
N GLY A 116 22.40 -25.13 12.14
CA GLY A 116 23.04 -25.53 13.41
C GLY A 116 23.73 -24.41 14.20
N PHE A 117 23.33 -23.15 14.01
CA PHE A 117 23.74 -22.08 14.93
C PHE A 117 22.81 -22.13 16.14
N GLY A 118 23.34 -22.67 17.25
CA GLY A 118 22.64 -22.84 18.51
C GLY A 118 22.19 -21.51 19.12
N GLU A 119 21.09 -21.58 19.85
CA GLU A 119 20.69 -20.54 20.80
C GLU A 119 21.82 -20.34 21.83
N SER A 120 22.47 -19.18 21.76
CA SER A 120 23.24 -18.61 22.88
C SER A 120 23.08 -17.09 22.87
#